data_AF-A0A9P0FCB8-F1
#
_entry.id   AF-A0A9P0FCB8-F1
#
_cell.length_a   1.000
_cell.length_b   1.000
_cell.length_c   1.000
_cell.angle_alpha   90.00
_cell.angle_beta   90.00
_cell.angle_gamma   90.00
#
_symmetry.space_group_name_H-M   'P 1'
#
loop_
_entity.id
_entity.type
_entity.pdbx_description
1 polymer ?
#
loop_
_entity_poly.entity_id
_entity_poly.type
_entity_poly.pdbx_seq_one_letter_code
_entity_poly.pdbx_strand_id
1 'polypeptide(L)'
;MQLGNVKFLDSLNYFPMALSALSKAFGLDDKFKKGYFPHLFNTWENQTYIGPMPSIKYYNPDIIKEDARNKFLKWYEEHKYDKFDFQKEFIDYWVSDVDILTEACLKFRE
;
A
#
# COMPACT_ATOMS: atom_id res chain seq x y z
N MET A 1 10.12 -15.95 -15.24
CA MET A 1 10.03 -17.31 -14.68
C MET A 1 8.84 -18.02 -15.35
N GLN A 2 8.94 -19.32 -15.64
CA GLN A 2 7.86 -20.08 -16.29
C GLN A 2 7.66 -21.41 -15.56
N LEU A 3 6.41 -21.76 -15.25
CA LEU A 3 6.02 -23.04 -14.67
C LEU A 3 4.90 -23.63 -15.52
N GLY A 4 5.20 -24.69 -16.27
CA GLY A 4 4.27 -25.25 -17.24
C GLY A 4 3.84 -24.22 -18.30
N ASN A 5 2.52 -24.01 -18.41
CA ASN A 5 1.90 -23.02 -19.30
C ASN A 5 1.70 -21.64 -18.67
N VAL A 6 2.21 -21.41 -17.45
CA VAL A 6 2.09 -20.12 -16.74
C VAL A 6 3.41 -19.36 -16.81
N LYS A 7 3.36 -18.11 -17.28
CA LYS A 7 4.51 -17.19 -17.32
C LYS A 7 4.36 -16.13 -16.24
N PHE A 8 5.35 -16.04 -15.36
CA PHE A 8 5.47 -14.98 -14.37
C PHE A 8 6.31 -13.85 -14.94
N LEU A 9 5.69 -12.69 -15.04
CA LEU A 9 6.30 -11.44 -15.47
C LEU A 9 6.44 -10.53 -14.25
N ASP A 10 7.52 -9.77 -14.22
CA ASP A 10 7.73 -8.74 -13.21
C ASP A 10 7.29 -7.40 -13.80
N SER A 11 6.28 -6.80 -13.17
CA SER A 11 5.71 -5.52 -13.55
C SER A 11 6.71 -4.38 -13.48
N LEU A 12 7.74 -4.45 -12.63
CA LEU A 12 8.77 -3.41 -12.53
C LEU A 12 9.62 -3.28 -13.80
N ASN A 13 9.69 -4.32 -14.63
CA ASN A 13 10.35 -4.23 -15.94
C ASN A 13 9.58 -3.36 -16.95
N TYR A 14 8.29 -3.16 -16.72
CA TYR A 14 7.41 -2.34 -17.56
C TYR A 14 7.11 -0.99 -16.93
N PHE A 15 6.98 -0.96 -15.60
CA PHE A 15 6.66 0.22 -14.82
C PHE A 15 7.77 0.47 -13.77
N PRO A 16 8.87 1.13 -14.14
CA PRO A 16 10.01 1.38 -13.25
C PRO A 16 9.70 2.54 -12.27
N MET A 17 8.60 2.41 -11.52
CA MET A 17 8.12 3.42 -10.58
C MET A 17 7.38 2.78 -9.40
N ALA A 18 7.23 3.53 -8.31
CA ALA A 18 6.45 3.09 -7.15
C ALA A 18 4.96 2.94 -7.52
N LEU A 19 4.25 2.05 -6.82
CA LEU A 19 2.83 1.80 -7.07
C LEU A 19 1.94 3.06 -6.92
N SER A 20 2.28 3.94 -5.98
CA SER A 20 1.60 5.23 -5.79
C SER A 20 1.88 6.24 -6.91
N ALA A 21 2.99 6.12 -7.62
CA ALA A 21 3.25 6.90 -8.83
C ALA A 21 2.55 6.28 -10.05
N LEU A 22 2.45 4.94 -10.08
CA LEU A 22 1.74 4.20 -11.11
C LEU A 22 0.24 4.51 -11.10
N SER A 23 -0.39 4.49 -9.92
CA SER A 23 -1.80 4.87 -9.77
C SER A 23 -2.07 6.26 -10.36
N LYS A 24 -1.16 7.21 -10.10
CA LYS A 24 -1.27 8.58 -10.61
C LYS A 24 -1.09 8.66 -12.12
N ALA A 25 -0.11 7.94 -12.65
CA ALA A 25 0.17 7.92 -14.08
C ALA A 25 -1.02 7.39 -14.91
N PHE A 26 -1.78 6.43 -14.35
CA PHE A 26 -2.94 5.82 -15.00
C PHE A 26 -4.29 6.43 -14.57
N GLY A 27 -4.28 7.52 -13.79
CA GLY A 27 -5.50 8.19 -13.31
C GLY A 27 -6.36 7.33 -12.40
N LEU A 28 -5.74 6.46 -11.60
CA LEU A 28 -6.39 5.51 -10.68
C LEU A 28 -6.43 6.01 -9.22
N ASP A 29 -5.85 7.19 -8.95
CA ASP A 29 -5.71 7.74 -7.59
C ASP A 29 -7.04 7.92 -6.85
N ASP A 30 -8.12 8.23 -7.58
CA ASP A 30 -9.45 8.44 -7.00
C ASP A 30 -10.14 7.11 -6.64
N LYS A 31 -9.68 6.00 -7.23
CA LYS A 31 -10.28 4.66 -7.08
C LYS A 31 -9.66 3.88 -5.92
N PHE A 32 -8.39 4.11 -5.62
CA PHE A 32 -7.62 3.25 -4.70
C PHE A 32 -6.84 3.97 -3.60
N LYS A 33 -7.05 5.28 -3.39
CA LYS A 33 -6.46 5.92 -2.23
C LYS A 33 -7.14 5.46 -0.95
N LYS A 34 -6.45 4.65 -0.15
CA LYS A 34 -6.71 4.60 1.30
C LYS A 34 -5.47 4.25 2.12
N GLY A 35 -5.11 5.20 2.97
CA GLY A 35 -4.29 5.00 4.16
C GLY A 35 -2.82 4.76 3.92
N TYR A 36 -2.11 4.69 5.04
CA TYR A 36 -0.74 4.20 5.12
C TYR A 36 -0.76 2.91 5.92
N PHE A 37 0.04 1.91 5.52
CA PHE A 37 0.10 0.65 6.24
C PHE A 37 1.32 0.61 7.18
N PRO A 38 1.16 0.16 8.44
CA PRO A 38 2.27 0.07 9.39
C PRO A 38 3.09 -1.20 9.15
N HIS A 39 3.97 -1.20 8.15
CA HIS A 39 4.73 -2.37 7.72
C HIS A 39 5.53 -3.05 8.84
N LEU A 40 6.09 -2.28 9.78
CA LEU A 40 6.86 -2.84 10.91
C LEU A 40 5.97 -3.38 12.03
N PHE A 41 4.65 -3.13 11.97
CA PHE A 41 3.68 -3.70 12.90
C PHE A 41 3.22 -5.09 12.47
N ASN A 42 3.48 -5.49 11.22
CA ASN A 42 3.17 -6.82 10.71
C ASN A 42 4.11 -7.88 11.31
N THR A 43 3.79 -8.32 12.52
CA THR A 43 4.47 -9.40 13.23
C THR A 43 3.46 -10.47 13.64
N TRP A 44 3.94 -11.67 13.99
CA TRP A 44 3.07 -12.78 14.40
C TRP A 44 2.23 -12.43 15.64
N GLU A 45 2.77 -11.64 16.55
CA GLU A 45 2.13 -11.21 17.79
C GLU A 45 0.98 -10.23 17.55
N ASN A 46 1.04 -9.45 16.47
CA ASN A 46 0.05 -8.41 16.16
C ASN A 46 -1.05 -8.88 15.20
N GLN A 47 -1.02 -10.13 14.73
CA GLN A 47 -1.95 -10.63 13.71
C GLN A 47 -3.43 -10.59 14.15
N THR A 48 -3.72 -10.57 15.45
CA THR A 48 -5.08 -10.46 15.99
C THR A 48 -5.29 -9.13 16.71
N TYR A 49 -4.43 -8.13 16.48
CA TYR A 49 -4.51 -6.84 17.14
C TYR A 49 -5.74 -6.06 16.69
N ILE A 50 -6.52 -5.62 17.68
CA ILE A 50 -7.63 -4.69 17.52
C ILE A 50 -7.52 -3.64 18.62
N GLY A 51 -7.25 -2.39 18.24
CA GLY A 51 -6.98 -1.33 19.20
C GLY A 51 -6.79 0.03 18.53
N PRO A 52 -6.16 1.00 19.22
CA PRO A 52 -5.79 2.28 18.60
C PRO A 52 -4.80 2.10 17.45
N MET A 53 -4.73 3.09 16.56
CA MET A 53 -3.76 3.14 15.47
C MET A 53 -2.32 2.88 15.97
N PRO A 54 -1.52 2.05 15.28
CA PRO A 54 -0.13 1.81 15.65
C PRO A 54 0.68 3.11 15.71
N SER A 55 1.70 3.16 16.57
CA SER A 55 2.58 4.32 16.66
C SER A 55 3.27 4.62 15.31
N ILE A 56 3.51 5.90 15.03
CA ILE A 56 4.27 6.40 13.84
C ILE A 56 5.52 5.58 13.54
N LYS A 57 6.25 5.12 14.57
CA LYS A 57 7.47 4.32 14.41
C LYS A 57 7.26 3.06 13.56
N TYR A 58 6.04 2.52 13.50
CA TYR A 58 5.74 1.31 12.76
C TYR A 58 5.50 1.51 11.26
N TYR A 59 5.39 2.76 10.80
CA TYR A 59 5.16 3.13 9.39
C TYR A 59 6.45 3.36 8.60
N ASN A 60 7.61 3.10 9.23
CA ASN A 60 8.92 3.30 8.62
C ASN A 60 9.15 4.74 8.08
N PRO A 61 9.08 5.76 8.96
CA PRO A 61 9.10 7.17 8.55
C PRO A 61 10.41 7.59 7.86
N ASP A 62 11.50 6.83 8.06
CA ASP A 62 12.84 7.15 7.53
C ASP A 62 12.96 6.92 6.01
N ILE A 63 12.07 6.13 5.42
CA ILE A 63 12.04 5.87 3.97
C ILE A 63 11.17 6.89 3.22
N ILE A 64 10.35 7.65 3.95
CA ILE A 64 9.41 8.58 3.34
C ILE A 64 10.10 9.90 3.01
N LYS A 65 10.15 10.26 1.71
CA LYS A 65 10.63 11.56 1.23
C LYS A 65 9.88 12.71 1.92
N GLU A 66 10.53 13.84 2.14
CA GLU A 66 10.03 14.97 2.95
C GLU A 66 8.58 15.40 2.62
N ASP A 67 8.24 15.59 1.34
CA ASP A 67 6.87 15.96 0.92
C ASP A 67 5.83 14.86 1.25
N ALA A 68 6.20 13.60 1.04
CA ALA A 68 5.35 12.47 1.38
C ALA A 68 5.22 12.29 2.91
N ARG A 69 6.25 12.66 3.67
CA ARG A 69 6.27 12.58 5.14
C ARG A 69 5.29 13.58 5.74
N ASN A 70 5.22 14.81 5.22
CA ASN A 70 4.27 15.81 5.71
C ASN A 70 2.81 15.39 5.47
N LYS A 71 2.51 14.81 4.31
CA LYS A 71 1.19 14.25 4.00
C LYS A 71 0.83 13.10 4.93
N PHE A 72 1.80 12.20 5.18
CA PHE A 72 1.63 11.11 6.12
C PHE A 72 1.36 11.59 7.55
N LEU A 73 2.17 12.53 8.07
CA LEU A 73 2.00 13.04 9.43
C LEU A 73 0.65 13.71 9.61
N LYS A 74 0.20 14.50 8.62
CA LYS A 74 -1.14 15.11 8.66
C LYS A 74 -2.24 14.05 8.72
N TRP A 75 -2.18 13.05 7.83
CA TRP A 75 -3.13 11.94 7.83
C TRP A 75 -3.10 11.18 9.18
N TYR A 76 -1.92 10.90 9.72
CA TYR A 76 -1.75 10.19 10.97
C TYR A 76 -2.37 10.96 12.15
N GLU A 77 -2.12 12.26 12.25
CA GLU A 77 -2.70 13.10 13.31
C GLU A 77 -4.23 13.13 13.27
N GLU A 78 -4.83 13.06 12.08
CA GLU A 78 -6.28 12.97 11.87
C GLU A 78 -6.86 11.61 12.28
N HIS A 79 -6.10 10.51 12.19
CA HIS A 79 -6.58 9.13 12.37
C HIS A 79 -5.96 8.40 13.58
N LYS A 80 -5.09 9.05 14.37
CA LYS A 80 -4.32 8.40 15.45
C LYS A 80 -5.17 7.79 16.58
N TYR A 81 -6.41 8.23 16.71
CA TYR A 81 -7.37 7.71 17.69
C TYR A 81 -8.39 6.74 17.09
N ASP A 82 -8.32 6.50 15.78
CA ASP A 82 -9.20 5.56 15.13
C ASP A 82 -8.91 4.13 15.58
N LYS A 83 -9.96 3.31 15.52
CA LYS A 83 -9.85 1.88 15.76
C LYS A 83 -9.16 1.24 14.55
N PHE A 84 -8.04 0.59 14.82
CA PHE A 84 -7.27 -0.20 13.88
C PHE A 84 -7.50 -1.69 14.14
N ASP A 85 -7.98 -2.38 13.11
CA ASP A 85 -8.13 -3.83 13.06
C ASP A 85 -7.09 -4.38 12.09
N PHE A 86 -6.07 -5.06 12.61
CA PHE A 86 -4.91 -5.43 11.80
C PHE A 86 -5.29 -6.29 10.60
N GLN A 87 -6.12 -7.32 10.79
CA GLN A 87 -6.45 -8.25 9.71
C GLN A 87 -7.26 -7.56 8.61
N LYS A 88 -8.22 -6.73 9.02
CA LYS A 88 -9.03 -5.98 8.08
C LYS A 88 -8.19 -5.02 7.26
N GLU A 89 -7.41 -4.17 7.93
CA GLU A 89 -6.59 -3.14 7.27
C GLU A 89 -5.50 -3.78 6.38
N PHE A 90 -4.96 -4.93 6.79
CA PHE A 90 -4.00 -5.69 6.01
C PHE A 90 -4.59 -6.24 4.71
N ILE A 91 -5.77 -6.86 4.78
CA ILE A 91 -6.47 -7.40 3.60
C ILE A 91 -6.86 -6.25 2.68
N ASP A 92 -7.49 -5.20 3.22
CA ASP A 92 -7.96 -4.05 2.43
C ASP A 92 -6.79 -3.38 1.70
N TYR A 93 -5.65 -3.19 2.38
CA TYR A 93 -4.45 -2.59 1.79
C TYR A 93 -3.85 -3.45 0.66
N TRP A 94 -3.68 -4.76 0.89
CA TRP A 94 -3.09 -5.64 -0.12
C TRP A 94 -3.98 -5.90 -1.32
N VAL A 95 -5.30 -6.03 -1.11
CA VAL A 95 -6.25 -6.13 -2.22
C VAL A 95 -6.18 -4.87 -3.08
N SER A 96 -6.17 -3.69 -2.45
CA SER A 96 -6.02 -2.42 -3.18
C SER A 96 -4.73 -2.36 -3.99
N ASP A 97 -3.59 -2.80 -3.44
CA ASP A 97 -2.31 -2.79 -4.16
C ASP A 97 -2.33 -3.69 -5.40
N VAL A 98 -2.93 -4.90 -5.27
CA VAL A 98 -3.08 -5.85 -6.38
C VAL A 98 -4.05 -5.31 -7.44
N ASP A 99 -5.14 -4.67 -7.03
CA ASP A 99 -6.12 -4.08 -7.94
C ASP A 99 -5.50 -2.93 -8.75
N ILE A 100 -4.72 -2.04 -8.11
CA ILE A 100 -4.00 -0.96 -8.82
C ILE A 100 -3.09 -1.56 -9.90
N LEU A 101 -2.31 -2.58 -9.53
CA LEU A 101 -1.36 -3.19 -10.45
C LEU A 101 -2.09 -3.89 -11.61
N THR A 102 -3.20 -4.56 -11.32
CA THR A 102 -4.03 -5.25 -12.32
C THR A 102 -4.61 -4.26 -13.32
N GLU A 103 -5.23 -3.19 -12.84
CA GLU A 103 -5.82 -2.13 -13.68
C GLU A 103 -4.77 -1.43 -14.55
N ALA A 104 -3.60 -1.12 -13.98
CA ALA A 104 -2.49 -0.53 -14.74
C ALA A 104 -1.97 -1.50 -15.83
N CYS A 105 -1.82 -2.79 -15.51
CA CYS A 105 -1.41 -3.80 -16.48
C CYS A 105 -2.43 -3.96 -17.62
N LEU A 106 -3.73 -3.93 -17.30
CA LEU A 106 -4.80 -4.02 -18.30
C LEU A 106 -4.78 -2.80 -19.22
N LYS A 107 -4.72 -1.58 -18.68
CA LYS A 107 -4.62 -0.34 -19.46
C LYS A 107 -3.37 -0.25 -20.32
N PHE A 108 -2.23 -0.76 -19.84
CA PHE A 108 -0.99 -0.75 -20.62
C PHE A 108 -1.00 -1.73 -21.79
N ARG A 109 -1.84 -2.76 -21.72
CA ARG A 109 -1.97 -3.77 -22.77
C ARG A 109 -2.84 -3.32 -23.95
N GLU A 110 -3.75 -2.38 -23.71
CA GLU A 110 -4.57 -1.73 -24.76
C GLU A 110 -3.72 -0.85 -25.67
#